data_AF-A0A516TPU1-F1
#
_entry.id   AF-A0A516TPU1-F1
#
_cell.length_a   1.000
_cell.length_b   1.000
_cell.length_c   1.000
_cell.angle_alpha   90.00
_cell.angle_beta   90.00
_cell.angle_gamma   90.00
#
_symmetry.space_group_name_H-M   'P 1'
#
loop_
_entity.id
_entity.type
_entity.pdbx_description
1 polymer ?
#
loop_
_entity_poly.entity_id
_entity_poly.type
_entity_poly.pdbx_seq_one_letter_code
_entity_poly.pdbx_strand_id
1 'polypeptide(L)' 'MKSQTIKQFIDHHFRHFNAASLKEAAKGYVRHIESGGKMMIALGEL' A
#
# COMPACT_ATOMS: atom_id res chain seq x y z
N MET A 1 5.31 0.37 -24.87
CA MET A 1 5.20 -0.55 -23.71
C MET A 1 4.31 0.09 -22.67
N LYS A 2 3.19 -0.53 -22.31
CA LYS A 2 2.38 -0.07 -21.17
C LYS A 2 3.18 -0.39 -19.91
N SER A 3 3.65 0.62 -19.20
CA SER A 3 4.29 0.44 -17.90
C SER A 3 3.25 -0.18 -16.96
N GLN A 4 3.43 -1.44 -16.58
CA GLN A 4 2.62 -2.03 -15.53
C GLN A 4 3.07 -1.41 -14.21
N THR A 5 2.17 -0.68 -13.58
CA THR A 5 2.44 -0.09 -12.28
C THR A 5 2.47 -1.17 -11.21
N ILE A 6 3.26 -0.96 -10.15
CA ILE A 6 3.26 -1.86 -8.99
C ILE A 6 1.84 -2.01 -8.39
N LYS A 7 1.01 -0.98 -8.48
CA LYS A 7 -0.41 -1.04 -8.11
C LYS A 7 -1.17 -2.11 -8.90
N GLN A 8 -1.04 -2.12 -10.23
CA GLN A 8 -1.69 -3.12 -11.07
C GLN A 8 -1.17 -4.53 -10.78
N PHE A 9 0.14 -4.68 -10.56
CA PHE A 9 0.71 -5.97 -10.15
C PHE A 9 0.10 -6.48 -8.83
N ILE A 10 -0.02 -5.61 -7.82
CA ILE A 10 -0.63 -5.95 -6.53
C ILE A 10 -2.10 -6.33 -6.69
N ASP A 11 -2.86 -5.58 -7.48
CA ASP A 11 -4.28 -5.86 -7.71
C ASP A 11 -4.54 -7.22 -8.36
N HIS A 12 -3.64 -7.68 -9.24
CA HIS A 12 -3.82 -8.93 -9.97
C HIS A 12 -3.26 -10.17 -9.23
N HIS A 13 -2.11 -10.06 -8.59
CA HIS A 13 -1.34 -11.23 -8.13
C HIS A 13 -1.48 -11.55 -6.64
N PHE A 14 -1.96 -10.61 -5.83
CA PHE A 14 -1.94 -10.73 -4.38
C PHE A 14 -3.36 -10.88 -3.81
N ARG A 15 -3.82 -12.14 -3.75
CA ARG A 15 -5.16 -12.55 -3.26
C ARG A 15 -5.14 -13.32 -1.93
N HIS A 16 -3.97 -13.54 -1.34
CA HIS A 16 -3.82 -14.16 -0.02
C HIS A 16 -4.08 -13.16 1.10
N PHE A 17 -4.40 -13.66 2.29
CA PHE A 17 -4.74 -12.86 3.49
C PHE A 17 -3.74 -11.72 3.74
N ASN A 18 -2.45 -12.01 3.76
CA ASN A 18 -1.39 -11.01 4.02
C ASN A 18 -1.29 -9.93 2.94
N ALA A 19 -1.70 -10.25 1.72
CA ALA A 19 -1.55 -9.37 0.58
C ALA A 19 -2.76 -8.44 0.38
N ALA A 20 -3.94 -8.90 0.82
CA ALA A 20 -5.10 -8.04 1.01
C ALA A 20 -4.80 -6.96 2.06
N SER A 21 -4.14 -7.31 3.17
CA SER A 21 -3.73 -6.34 4.20
C SER A 21 -2.79 -5.26 3.65
N LEU A 22 -1.80 -5.64 2.84
CA LEU A 22 -0.89 -4.68 2.18
C LEU A 22 -1.65 -3.70 1.28
N LYS A 23 -2.57 -4.20 0.46
CA LYS A 23 -3.37 -3.39 -0.47
C LYS A 23 -4.26 -2.40 0.26
N GLU A 24 -4.93 -2.84 1.33
CA GLU A 24 -5.78 -1.96 2.12
C GLU A 24 -4.97 -0.92 2.92
N ALA A 25 -3.80 -1.30 3.44
CA ALA A 25 -2.87 -0.36 4.05
C ALA A 25 -2.41 0.73 3.06
N ALA A 26 -2.05 0.34 1.83
CA ALA A 26 -1.64 1.28 0.79
C ALA A 26 -2.76 2.26 0.42
N LYS A 27 -4.00 1.77 0.24
CA LYS A 27 -5.17 2.64 -0.01
C LYS A 27 -5.47 3.55 1.19
N GLY A 28 -5.38 3.02 2.41
CA GLY A 28 -5.55 3.79 3.64
C GLY A 28 -4.55 4.92 3.75
N TYR A 29 -3.29 4.66 3.39
CA TYR A 29 -2.25 5.67 3.41
C TYR A 29 -2.50 6.79 2.38
N VAL A 30 -2.93 6.45 1.17
CA VAL A 30 -3.32 7.46 0.16
C VAL A 30 -4.41 8.38 0.72
N ARG A 31 -5.49 7.81 1.28
CA ARG A 31 -6.57 8.60 1.90
C ARG A 31 -6.08 9.49 3.04
N HIS A 32 -5.19 8.96 3.88
CA HIS A 32 -4.60 9.72 5.00
C HIS A 32 -3.84 10.96 4.49
N ILE A 33 -2.98 10.80 3.49
CA ILE A 33 -2.25 11.92 2.88
C ILE A 33 -3.20 12.91 2.19
N GLU A 34 -4.18 12.42 1.43
CA GLU A 34 -5.19 13.26 0.76
C GLU A 34 -6.01 14.08 1.75
N SER A 35 -6.23 13.57 2.97
CA SER A 35 -6.89 14.30 4.06
C SER A 35 -5.98 15.28 4.82
N GLY A 36 -4.74 15.50 4.36
CA GLY A 36 -3.75 16.37 5.01
C GLY A 36 -3.03 15.72 6.21
N GLY A 37 -3.21 14.42 6.40
CA GLY A 37 -2.54 13.64 7.44
C GLY A 37 -1.04 13.51 7.21
N LYS A 38 -0.28 13.37 8.29
CA LYS A 38 1.17 13.12 8.26
C LYS A 38 1.47 11.70 8.71
N MET A 39 2.48 11.06 8.12
CA MET A 39 2.91 9.73 8.52
C MET A 39 3.87 9.82 9.70
N MET A 40 3.59 9.06 10.76
CA MET A 40 4.57 8.72 11.78
C MET A 40 5.10 7.32 11.47
N ILE A 41 6.41 7.16 11.44
CA ILE A 41 7.08 5.89 11.16
C ILE A 41 7.82 5.46 12.42
N ALA A 42 7.53 4.25 12.90
CA ALA A 42 8.31 3.58 13.93
C ALA A 42 8.99 2.37 13.31
N LEU A 43 10.32 2.37 13.31
CA LEU A 43 11.15 1.24 12.89
C LEU A 43 11.85 0.73 14.14
N GLY A 44 11.79 -0.58 14.37
CA GLY A 44 12.57 -1.23 15.42
C GLY A 44 13.98 -1.55 14.93
N GLU A 45 14.93 -1.60 15.85
CA GLU A 45 16.27 -2.15 15.58
C GLU A 45 16.25 -3.68 15.76
N LEU A 46 17.09 -4.40 15.02
CA LEU A 46 17.29 -5.86 15.13
C LEU A 46 18.41 -6.17 16.11
#